data_AF-A0A7L0KGI3-F1
#
_entry.id   AF-A0A7L0KGI3-F1
#
_cell.length_a   1.000
_cell.length_b   1.000
_cell.length_c   1.000
_cell.angle_alpha   90.00
_cell.angle_beta   90.00
_cell.angle_gamma   90.00
#
_symmetry.space_group_name_H-M   'P 1'
#
loop_
_entity.id
_entity.type
_entity.pdbx_description
1 polymer ?
#
loop_
_entity_poly.entity_id
_entity_poly.type
_entity_poly.pdbx_seq_one_letter_code
_entity_poly.pdbx_strand_id
1 'polypeptide(L)'
;MESEDAPPQKKLKTEVPRPVKPVIQPKSKSSSPRNSDSEDSERRRNHNILERQRRNDLRSSFLTLRDHVPELVKNEKAAKVVILKKATEYVHSLQAEEQKLLLEKEKLQARQQQLLKKIEYKRTC
;
A
#
# COMPACT_ATOMS: atom_id res chain seq x y z
N MET A 1 17.57 -42.66 6.60
CA MET A 1 18.46 -42.10 5.56
C MET A 1 18.39 -40.60 5.68
N GLU A 2 19.33 -40.04 6.46
CA GLU A 2 19.70 -38.63 6.41
C GLU A 2 20.20 -38.26 5.01
N SER A 3 19.95 -37.02 4.59
CA SER A 3 20.86 -36.24 3.75
C SER A 3 20.43 -34.77 3.82
N GLU A 4 21.10 -34.02 4.69
CA GLU A 4 21.38 -32.59 4.52
C GLU A 4 22.32 -32.40 3.31
N ASP A 5 22.18 -31.31 2.54
CA ASP A 5 23.33 -30.49 2.17
C ASP A 5 22.93 -29.10 1.65
N ALA A 6 23.80 -28.14 1.93
CA ALA A 6 23.58 -26.70 2.07
C ALA A 6 23.75 -25.88 0.75
N PRO A 7 23.56 -24.54 0.77
CA PRO A 7 23.39 -23.71 -0.43
C PRO A 7 24.71 -23.28 -1.12
N PRO A 8 24.70 -22.95 -2.42
CA PRO A 8 25.91 -22.73 -3.20
C PRO A 8 26.60 -21.39 -2.92
N GLN A 9 27.92 -21.46 -2.78
CA GLN A 9 28.84 -20.38 -2.47
C GLN A 9 29.22 -19.49 -3.68
N LYS A 10 29.62 -18.25 -3.33
CA LYS A 10 30.07 -17.12 -4.16
C LYS A 10 31.14 -17.50 -5.19
N LYS A 11 30.93 -17.13 -6.45
CA LYS A 11 31.95 -17.16 -7.51
C LYS A 11 32.77 -15.86 -7.45
N LEU A 12 34.04 -15.98 -7.06
CA LEU A 12 35.07 -14.97 -7.29
C LEU A 12 35.24 -14.78 -8.81
N LYS A 13 35.24 -13.52 -9.27
CA LYS A 13 35.69 -13.17 -10.62
C LYS A 13 37.18 -12.86 -10.58
N THR A 14 37.91 -13.62 -11.39
CA THR A 14 39.34 -13.54 -11.66
C THR A 14 39.72 -12.19 -12.27
N GLU A 15 40.71 -11.54 -11.65
CA GLU A 15 41.40 -10.33 -12.11
C GLU A 15 42.34 -10.65 -13.28
N VAL A 16 42.38 -9.78 -14.29
CA VAL A 16 43.37 -9.80 -15.38
C VAL A 16 44.29 -8.57 -15.22
N PRO A 17 45.62 -8.69 -15.20
CA PRO A 17 46.51 -7.55 -14.96
C PRO A 17 46.70 -6.70 -16.22
N ARG A 18 46.53 -5.38 -16.11
CA ARG A 18 46.85 -4.40 -17.17
C ARG A 18 48.14 -3.65 -16.83
N PRO A 19 49.06 -3.38 -17.78
CA PRO A 19 50.40 -2.86 -17.47
C PRO A 19 50.38 -1.39 -17.00
N VAL A 20 51.15 -1.11 -15.95
CA VAL A 20 51.38 0.23 -15.36
C VAL A 20 52.49 0.98 -16.12
N LYS A 21 52.22 2.23 -16.52
CA LYS A 21 53.23 3.23 -16.87
C LYS A 21 53.13 4.39 -15.86
N PRO A 22 54.24 4.86 -15.26
CA PRO A 22 54.21 5.98 -14.32
C PRO A 22 54.26 7.30 -15.10
N VAL A 23 53.21 8.12 -15.00
CA VAL A 23 53.26 9.53 -15.42
C VAL A 23 52.93 10.37 -14.19
N ILE A 24 53.97 11.03 -13.69
CA ILE A 24 53.90 12.06 -12.66
C ILE A 24 53.13 13.23 -13.25
N GLN A 25 51.95 13.54 -12.70
CA GLN A 25 51.23 14.78 -13.00
C GLN A 25 51.13 15.65 -11.74
N PRO A 26 51.43 16.95 -11.84
CA PRO A 26 51.42 17.87 -10.70
C PRO A 26 49.99 18.12 -10.23
N LYS A 27 49.79 18.07 -8.90
CA LYS A 27 48.51 18.36 -8.26
C LYS A 27 48.13 19.82 -8.49
N SER A 28 47.18 20.07 -9.39
CA SER A 28 46.42 21.31 -9.41
C SER A 28 45.47 21.29 -8.20
N LYS A 29 45.68 22.22 -7.27
CA LYS A 29 44.74 22.48 -6.18
C LYS A 29 43.47 23.05 -6.80
N SER A 30 42.47 22.22 -7.04
CA SER A 30 41.12 22.67 -7.35
C SER A 30 40.54 23.34 -6.11
N SER A 31 40.60 24.67 -6.06
CA SER A 31 39.88 25.48 -5.08
C SER A 31 38.40 25.55 -5.46
N SER A 32 37.71 24.40 -5.43
CA SER A 32 36.26 24.39 -5.38
C SER A 32 35.86 24.55 -3.92
N PRO A 33 34.90 25.44 -3.58
CA PRO A 33 34.45 25.60 -2.21
C PRO A 33 33.80 24.28 -1.77
N ARG A 34 34.52 23.48 -0.95
CA ARG A 34 34.06 22.21 -0.35
C ARG A 34 32.72 22.33 0.36
N ASN A 35 32.28 23.55 0.69
CA ASN A 35 30.99 23.83 1.28
C ASN A 35 29.81 23.63 0.32
N SER A 36 29.96 23.95 -0.97
CA SER A 36 28.84 23.88 -1.93
C SER A 36 28.37 22.46 -2.20
N ASP A 37 29.29 21.48 -2.17
CA ASP A 37 28.98 20.06 -2.42
C ASP A 37 28.36 19.38 -1.18
N SER A 38 28.69 19.87 0.01
CA SER A 38 28.09 19.42 1.28
C SER A 38 26.62 19.81 1.38
N GLU A 39 26.30 21.07 1.09
CA GLU A 39 24.93 21.60 1.11
C GLU A 39 24.02 20.86 0.11
N ASP A 40 24.51 20.57 -1.09
CA ASP A 40 23.75 19.81 -2.10
C ASP A 40 23.52 18.35 -1.66
N SER A 41 24.54 17.73 -1.06
CA SER A 41 24.44 16.37 -0.52
C SER A 41 23.42 16.27 0.63
N GLU A 42 23.36 17.28 1.50
CA GLU A 42 22.38 17.35 2.57
C GLU A 42 20.96 17.58 2.05
N ARG A 43 20.77 18.47 1.07
CA ARG A 43 19.47 18.65 0.39
C ARG A 43 18.97 17.35 -0.23
N ARG A 44 19.83 16.62 -0.96
CA ARG A 44 19.50 15.31 -1.53
C ARG A 44 19.16 14.27 -0.45
N ARG A 45 19.90 14.25 0.66
CA ARG A 45 19.62 13.38 1.81
C ARG A 45 18.24 13.67 2.40
N ASN A 46 17.93 14.94 2.67
CA ASN A 46 16.65 15.36 3.25
C ASN A 46 15.47 15.01 2.33
N HIS A 47 15.60 15.27 1.04
CA HIS A 47 14.60 14.87 0.04
C HIS A 47 14.33 13.35 0.06
N ASN A 48 15.39 12.53 0.11
CA ASN A 48 15.24 11.07 0.15
C ASN A 48 14.57 10.56 1.44
N ILE A 49 14.83 11.22 2.57
CA ILE A 49 14.17 10.90 3.85
C ILE A 49 12.67 11.18 3.73
N LEU A 50 12.29 12.36 3.24
CA LEU A 50 10.90 12.74 3.08
C LEU A 50 10.13 11.82 2.12
N GLU A 51 10.72 11.48 0.96
CA GLU A 51 10.06 10.57 0.01
C GLU A 51 10.00 9.13 0.53
N ARG A 52 10.95 8.70 1.37
CA ARG A 52 10.84 7.40 2.06
C ARG A 52 9.67 7.42 3.06
N GLN A 53 9.55 8.49 3.85
CA GLN A 53 8.44 8.64 4.78
C GLN A 53 7.10 8.61 4.05
N ARG A 54 6.95 9.43 2.99
CA ARG A 54 5.75 9.44 2.15
C ARG A 54 5.40 8.05 1.60
N ARG A 55 6.39 7.27 1.14
CA ARG A 55 6.17 5.91 0.65
C ARG A 55 5.76 4.93 1.76
N ASN A 56 6.30 5.10 2.96
CA ASN A 56 5.88 4.31 4.13
C ASN A 56 4.45 4.62 4.52
N ASP A 57 4.07 5.91 4.58
CA ASP A 57 2.71 6.34 4.90
C ASP A 57 1.72 5.79 3.87
N LEU A 58 2.05 5.91 2.58
CA LEU A 58 1.23 5.34 1.51
C LEU A 58 1.10 3.81 1.63
N ARG A 59 2.19 3.10 1.99
CA ARG A 59 2.14 1.66 2.23
C ARG A 59 1.19 1.33 3.39
N SER A 60 1.27 2.07 4.49
CA SER A 60 0.37 1.91 5.64
C SER A 60 -1.09 2.12 5.23
N SER A 61 -1.40 3.19 4.47
CA SER A 61 -2.76 3.42 3.95
C SER A 61 -3.27 2.26 3.10
N PHE A 62 -2.43 1.65 2.25
CA PHE A 62 -2.82 0.46 1.47
C PHE A 62 -3.09 -0.76 2.34
N LEU A 63 -2.33 -0.96 3.41
CA LEU A 63 -2.56 -2.07 4.35
C LEU A 63 -3.86 -1.85 5.12
N THR A 64 -4.10 -0.64 5.62
CA THR A 64 -5.37 -0.30 6.27
C THR A 64 -6.55 -0.49 5.32
N LEU A 65 -6.45 -0.06 4.07
CA LEU A 65 -7.51 -0.28 3.08
C LEU A 65 -7.77 -1.77 2.86
N ARG A 66 -6.71 -2.58 2.70
CA ARG A 66 -6.81 -4.04 2.54
C ARG A 66 -7.59 -4.67 3.71
N ASP A 67 -7.32 -4.23 4.93
CA ASP A 67 -7.94 -4.80 6.13
C ASP A 67 -9.45 -4.50 6.22
N HIS A 68 -9.95 -3.50 5.49
CA HIS A 68 -11.39 -3.21 5.39
C HIS A 68 -12.08 -3.96 4.25
N VAL A 69 -11.35 -4.67 3.38
CA VAL A 69 -11.90 -5.41 2.26
C VAL A 69 -11.95 -6.90 2.63
N PRO A 70 -13.14 -7.49 2.89
CA PRO A 70 -13.26 -8.83 3.47
C PRO A 70 -12.51 -9.93 2.70
N GLU A 71 -12.50 -9.86 1.36
CA GLU A 71 -11.80 -10.82 0.50
C GLU A 71 -10.27 -10.77 0.64
N LEU A 72 -9.72 -9.64 1.11
CA LEU A 72 -8.29 -9.39 1.14
C LEU A 72 -7.66 -9.44 2.53
N VAL A 73 -8.47 -9.46 3.61
CA VAL A 73 -7.98 -9.50 5.00
C VAL A 73 -6.98 -10.65 5.23
N LYS A 74 -7.23 -11.82 4.64
CA LYS A 74 -6.35 -13.01 4.76
C LYS A 74 -5.19 -13.03 3.76
N ASN A 75 -5.18 -12.13 2.77
CA ASN A 75 -4.16 -12.10 1.72
C ASN A 75 -3.16 -10.97 2.00
N GLU A 76 -2.15 -11.29 2.80
CA GLU A 76 -1.20 -10.27 3.24
C GLU A 76 -0.38 -9.65 2.10
N LYS A 77 -0.19 -10.40 1.02
CA LYS A 77 0.65 -10.03 -0.13
C LYS A 77 -0.16 -9.52 -1.33
N ALA A 78 -1.41 -9.11 -1.12
CA ALA A 78 -2.23 -8.54 -2.18
C ALA A 78 -1.53 -7.34 -2.86
N ALA A 79 -1.49 -7.36 -4.20
CA ALA A 79 -0.89 -6.27 -4.98
C ALA A 79 -1.72 -4.99 -4.86
N LYS A 80 -1.09 -3.81 -4.95
CA LYS A 80 -1.77 -2.50 -4.84
C LYS A 80 -2.96 -2.37 -5.79
N VAL A 81 -2.80 -2.78 -7.04
CA VAL A 81 -3.88 -2.73 -8.04
C VAL A 81 -5.05 -3.65 -7.68
N VAL A 82 -4.79 -4.79 -7.03
CA VAL A 82 -5.83 -5.71 -6.57
C VAL A 82 -6.58 -5.10 -5.38
N ILE A 83 -5.87 -4.48 -4.43
CA ILE A 83 -6.49 -3.78 -3.30
C ILE A 83 -7.46 -2.70 -3.80
N LEU A 84 -7.04 -1.88 -4.77
CA LEU A 84 -7.91 -0.84 -5.34
C LEU A 84 -9.14 -1.43 -6.03
N LYS A 85 -8.96 -2.42 -6.90
CA LYS A 85 -10.08 -3.06 -7.62
C LYS A 85 -11.09 -3.66 -6.65
N LYS A 86 -10.63 -4.45 -5.68
CA LYS A 86 -11.49 -5.10 -4.70
C LYS A 86 -12.16 -4.12 -3.75
N ALA A 87 -11.49 -3.04 -3.36
CA ALA A 87 -12.12 -1.98 -2.59
C ALA A 87 -13.26 -1.31 -3.36
N THR A 88 -13.04 -0.99 -4.65
CA THR A 88 -14.09 -0.41 -5.51
C THR A 88 -15.27 -1.36 -5.68
N GLU A 89 -15.01 -2.63 -6.00
CA GLU A 89 -16.05 -3.68 -6.08
C GLU A 89 -16.84 -3.78 -4.77
N TYR A 90 -16.16 -3.75 -3.63
CA TYR A 90 -16.79 -3.85 -2.32
C TYR A 90 -17.69 -2.64 -2.01
N VAL A 91 -17.24 -1.42 -2.31
CA VAL A 91 -18.08 -0.21 -2.17
C VAL A 91 -19.36 -0.33 -3.00
N HIS A 92 -19.27 -0.78 -4.25
CA HIS A 92 -20.46 -0.99 -5.08
C HIS A 92 -21.40 -2.05 -4.50
N SER A 93 -20.87 -3.15 -3.94
CA SER A 93 -21.71 -4.16 -3.28
C SER A 93 -22.43 -3.60 -2.04
N LEU A 94 -21.74 -2.80 -1.22
CA LEU A 94 -22.33 -2.19 -0.03
C LEU A 94 -23.43 -1.20 -0.39
N GLN A 95 -23.23 -0.40 -1.45
CA GLN A 95 -24.26 0.51 -1.96
C GLN A 95 -25.50 -0.24 -2.45
N ALA A 96 -25.32 -1.34 -3.18
CA ALA A 96 -26.43 -2.17 -3.64
C ALA A 96 -27.18 -2.82 -2.46
N GLU A 97 -26.45 -3.30 -1.45
CA GLU A 97 -27.03 -3.86 -0.24
C GLU A 97 -27.80 -2.80 0.58
N GLU A 98 -27.24 -1.60 0.73
CA GLU A 98 -27.90 -0.48 1.40
C GLU A 98 -29.23 -0.14 0.72
N GLN A 99 -29.25 -0.01 -0.61
CA GLN A 99 -30.47 0.27 -1.37
C GLN A 99 -31.53 -0.83 -1.18
N LYS A 100 -31.11 -2.10 -1.21
CA LYS A 100 -32.00 -3.24 -0.94
C LYS A 100 -32.61 -3.16 0.46
N LEU A 101 -31.79 -2.89 1.48
CA LEU A 101 -32.23 -2.80 2.88
C LEU A 101 -33.19 -1.62 3.10
N LEU A 102 -32.95 -0.48 2.42
CA LEU A 102 -33.85 0.67 2.48
C LEU A 102 -35.25 0.35 1.91
N LEU A 103 -35.32 -0.34 0.77
CA LEU A 103 -36.59 -0.78 0.18
C LEU A 103 -37.31 -1.79 1.07
N GLU A 104 -36.57 -2.72 1.68
CA GLU A 104 -37.14 -3.69 2.61
C GLU A 104 -37.70 -3.00 3.85
N LYS A 105 -36.96 -2.04 4.41
CA LYS A 105 -37.41 -1.22 5.54
C LYS A 105 -38.71 -0.47 5.22
N GLU A 106 -38.80 0.17 4.06
CA GLU A 106 -40.02 0.89 3.63
C GLU A 106 -41.21 -0.07 3.53
N LYS A 107 -41.03 -1.23 2.90
CA LYS A 107 -42.06 -2.26 2.78
C LYS A 107 -42.56 -2.74 4.15
N LEU A 108 -41.64 -2.98 5.09
CA LEU A 108 -41.97 -3.41 6.44
C LEU A 108 -42.71 -2.31 7.22
N GLN A 109 -42.30 -1.04 7.07
CA GLN A 109 -42.99 0.09 7.68
C GLN A 109 -44.40 0.27 7.14
N ALA A 110 -44.60 0.18 5.82
CA ALA A 110 -45.92 0.22 5.21
C ALA A 110 -46.81 -0.92 5.73
N ARG A 111 -46.26 -2.13 5.85
CA ARG A 111 -46.99 -3.27 6.41
C ARG A 111 -47.35 -3.06 7.88
N GLN A 112 -46.44 -2.53 8.69
CA GLN A 112 -46.69 -2.21 10.09
C GLN A 112 -47.85 -1.21 10.22
N GLN A 113 -47.82 -0.12 9.45
CA GLN A 113 -48.89 0.89 9.45
C GLN A 113 -50.25 0.30 9.05
N GLN A 114 -50.29 -0.56 8.03
CA GLN A 114 -51.52 -1.26 7.64
C GLN A 114 -52.08 -2.14 8.77
N LEU A 115 -51.21 -2.86 9.48
CA LEU A 115 -51.62 -3.72 10.59
C LEU A 115 -52.12 -2.90 11.78
N LEU A 116 -51.45 -1.79 12.10
CA LEU A 116 -51.90 -0.87 13.15
C LEU A 116 -53.30 -0.31 12.86
N LYS A 117 -53.55 0.16 11.63
CA LYS A 117 -54.88 0.64 11.21
C LYS A 117 -55.96 -0.45 11.35
N LYS A 118 -55.64 -1.70 11.03
CA LYS A 118 -56.57 -2.83 11.19
C LYS A 118 -56.87 -3.13 12.66
N ILE A 119 -55.86 -3.04 13.53
CA ILE A 119 -56.04 -3.22 14.98
C ILE A 119 -56.90 -2.09 15.54
N GLU A 120 -56.62 -0.85 15.15
CA GLU A 120 -57.40 0.32 15.58
C GLU A 120 -58.86 0.21 15.15
N TYR A 121 -59.12 -0.10 13.87
CA TYR A 121 -60.48 -0.30 13.37
C TYR A 121 -61.26 -1.34 14.17
N LYS A 122 -60.63 -2.49 14.49
CA LYS A 122 -61.25 -3.54 15.32
C LYS A 122 -61.43 -3.17 16.80
N ARG A 123 -60.80 -2.09 17.27
CA ARG A 123 -60.99 -1.59 18.64
C ARG A 123 -62.09 -0.53 18.71
N THR A 124 -62.32 0.20 17.62
CA THR A 124 -63.26 1.32 17.55
C THR A 124 -64.62 0.95 16.95
N CYS A 125 -64.73 -0.19 16.26
CA CYS A 125 -65.95 -0.76 15.70
C CYS A 125 -66.21 -2.13 16.32
#